data_AF-X1M253-F1
#
_entry.id   AF-X1M253-F1
#
_cell.length_a   1.000
_cell.length_b   1.000
_cell.length_c   1.000
_cell.angle_alpha   90.00
_cell.angle_beta   90.00
_cell.angle_gamma   90.00
#
_symmetry.space_group_name_H-M   'P 1'
#
loop_
_entity.id
_entity.type
_entity.pdbx_description
1 polymer ?
#
loop_
_entity_poly.entity_id
_entity_poly.type
_entity_poly.pdbx_seq_one_letter_code
_entity_poly.pdbx_strand_id
1 'polypeptide(L)'
;MSASEEGKGNWVFGLIILAVGIIFIVENFTDLEIWGRVWNLWPVILVIWGIKEIWQNKSIFFGVILIAIGTIFFAKYFFDFVISENIWKFWPILIIALGIDQIFKSFG
;
A
#
# COMPACT_ATOMS: atom_id res chain seq x y z
N MET A 1 34.26 -12.25 -23.22
CA MET A 1 33.72 -11.70 -21.97
C MET A 1 32.69 -10.64 -22.32
N SER A 2 31.43 -10.82 -21.92
CA SER A 2 30.52 -9.68 -21.71
C SER A 2 29.79 -9.91 -20.39
N ALA A 3 30.53 -9.69 -19.30
CA ALA A 3 29.96 -9.54 -17.98
C ALA A 3 29.17 -8.22 -17.95
N SER A 4 27.86 -8.29 -18.19
CA SER A 4 26.95 -7.16 -17.88
C SER A 4 25.49 -7.57 -17.67
N GLU A 5 25.21 -8.87 -17.46
CA GLU A 5 23.91 -9.32 -16.95
C GLU A 5 23.97 -9.65 -15.45
N GLU A 6 24.86 -8.99 -14.71
CA GLU A 6 24.93 -9.10 -13.25
C GLU A 6 24.30 -7.86 -12.61
N GLY A 7 23.10 -8.07 -12.05
CA GLY A 7 22.53 -7.20 -11.04
C GLY A 7 22.08 -5.82 -11.52
N LYS A 8 20.99 -5.76 -12.30
CA LYS A 8 20.05 -4.65 -12.11
C LYS A 8 19.40 -4.80 -10.73
N GLY A 9 20.20 -4.64 -9.67
CA GLY A 9 19.69 -4.41 -8.34
C GLY A 9 18.68 -3.28 -8.47
N ASN A 10 17.44 -3.54 -8.03
CA ASN A 10 16.35 -2.63 -8.26
C ASN A 10 16.69 -1.30 -7.56
N TRP A 11 17.25 -0.34 -8.29
CA TRP A 11 17.76 0.92 -7.75
C TRP A 11 16.67 1.69 -6.99
N VAL A 12 15.41 1.49 -7.38
CA VAL A 12 14.21 1.95 -6.67
C VAL A 12 14.15 1.37 -5.25
N PHE A 13 14.43 0.08 -5.07
CA PHE A 13 14.49 -0.56 -3.77
C PHE A 13 15.62 0.02 -2.91
N GLY A 14 16.80 0.26 -3.51
CA GLY A 14 17.90 0.95 -2.84
C GLY A 14 17.52 2.36 -2.35
N LEU A 15 16.81 3.13 -3.18
CA LEU A 15 16.30 4.45 -2.81
C LEU A 15 15.24 4.39 -1.71
N ILE A 16 14.36 3.39 -1.72
CA ILE A 16 13.37 3.18 -0.65
C ILE A 16 14.09 2.95 0.68
N ILE A 17 15.07 2.04 0.73
CA ILE A 17 15.84 1.77 1.95
C ILE A 17 16.55 3.04 2.43
N LEU A 18 17.19 3.78 1.52
CA LEU A 18 17.87 5.04 1.85
C LEU A 18 16.89 6.05 2.46
N ALA A 19 15.73 6.25 1.84
CA ALA A 19 14.70 7.18 2.32
C ALA A 19 14.19 6.78 3.71
N VAL A 20 13.90 5.48 3.92
CA VAL A 20 13.48 4.94 5.24
C VAL A 20 14.56 5.20 6.29
N GLY A 21 15.83 4.93 5.98
CA GLY A 21 16.94 5.18 6.90
C GLY A 21 17.10 6.65 7.26
N ILE A 22 16.94 7.57 6.29
CA ILE A 22 16.97 9.01 6.55
C ILE A 22 15.83 9.43 7.47
N ILE A 23 14.60 8.93 7.22
CA ILE A 23 13.44 9.20 8.08
C ILE A 23 13.74 8.78 9.52
N PHE A 24 14.22 7.56 9.73
CA PHE A 24 14.52 7.06 11.08
C PHE A 24 15.63 7.85 11.78
N ILE A 25 16.66 8.29 11.07
CA ILE A 25 17.69 9.16 11.65
C ILE A 25 17.04 10.47 12.11
N VAL A 26 16.25 11.13 11.24
CA VAL A 26 15.59 12.39 11.58
C VAL A 26 14.68 12.24 12.80
N GLU A 27 13.85 11.19 12.86
CA GLU A 27 12.99 10.93 14.02
C GLU A 27 13.78 10.59 15.29
N ASN A 28 14.96 9.98 15.19
CA ASN A 28 15.78 9.70 16.36
C ASN A 28 16.40 10.97 16.97
N PHE A 29 16.59 12.01 16.17
CA PHE A 29 17.14 13.30 16.60
C PHE A 29 16.10 14.40 16.78
N THR A 30 14.81 14.11 16.54
CA THR A 30 13.72 15.09 16.64
C THR A 30 12.48 14.44 17.25
N ASP A 31 11.62 15.21 17.93
CA ASP A 31 10.35 14.68 18.44
C ASP A 31 9.27 14.50 17.34
N LEU A 32 9.66 14.45 16.07
CA LEU A 32 8.74 14.35 14.94
C LEU A 32 8.39 12.90 14.66
N GLU A 33 7.11 12.57 14.66
CA GLU A 33 6.61 11.25 14.25
C GLU A 33 6.29 11.24 12.73
N ILE A 34 7.34 11.18 11.92
CA ILE A 34 7.31 11.14 10.45
C ILE A 34 6.91 9.76 9.93
N TRP A 35 7.51 8.67 10.43
CA TRP A 35 7.24 7.30 10.03
C TRP A 35 5.78 6.92 10.30
N GLY A 36 5.22 7.30 11.46
CA GLY A 36 3.80 7.10 11.75
C GLY A 36 2.91 7.75 10.70
N ARG A 37 3.22 9.00 10.31
CA ARG A 37 2.48 9.71 9.25
C ARG A 37 2.62 9.05 7.88
N VAL A 38 3.82 8.58 7.51
CA VAL A 38 4.06 7.86 6.26
C VAL A 38 3.31 6.52 6.25
N TRP A 39 3.35 5.78 7.36
CA TRP A 39 2.68 4.49 7.51
C TRP A 39 1.15 4.62 7.40
N ASN A 40 0.59 5.74 7.84
CA ASN A 40 -0.83 6.05 7.69
C ASN A 40 -1.28 6.29 6.24
N LEU A 41 -0.36 6.46 5.28
CA LEU A 41 -0.67 6.61 3.85
C LEU A 41 -0.83 5.28 3.11
N TRP A 42 -0.77 4.14 3.81
CA TRP A 42 -1.02 2.82 3.23
C TRP A 42 -2.33 2.69 2.41
N PRO A 43 -3.46 3.39 2.72
CA PRO A 43 -4.68 3.30 1.93
C PRO A 43 -4.51 3.82 0.50
N VAL A 44 -3.53 4.69 0.26
CA VAL A 44 -3.19 5.19 -1.09
C VAL A 44 -2.77 4.05 -2.00
N ILE A 45 -2.08 3.04 -1.46
CA ILE A 45 -1.66 1.86 -2.22
C ILE A 45 -2.88 1.07 -2.71
N LEU A 46 -3.93 0.94 -1.87
CA LEU A 46 -5.19 0.29 -2.27
C LEU A 46 -5.87 1.05 -3.41
N VAL A 47 -5.92 2.38 -3.33
CA VAL A 47 -6.53 3.22 -4.37
C VAL A 47 -5.77 3.06 -5.69
N ILE A 48 -4.44 3.19 -5.67
CA ILE A 48 -3.61 3.02 -6.88
C ILE A 48 -3.77 1.63 -7.47
N TRP A 49 -3.83 0.60 -6.63
CA TRP A 49 -4.01 -0.77 -7.08
C TRP A 49 -5.40 -1.00 -7.69
N GLY A 50 -6.46 -0.49 -7.06
CA GLY A 50 -7.80 -0.58 -7.61
C GLY A 50 -7.93 0.14 -8.97
N ILE A 51 -7.32 1.31 -9.11
CA ILE A 51 -7.23 2.03 -10.41
C ILE A 51 -6.50 1.17 -11.44
N LYS A 52 -5.37 0.56 -11.06
CA LYS A 52 -4.60 -0.31 -11.94
C LYS A 52 -5.41 -1.53 -12.39
N GLU A 53 -6.19 -2.13 -11.50
CA GLU A 53 -7.01 -3.31 -11.83
C GLU A 53 -8.09 -2.96 -12.87
N ILE A 54 -8.73 -1.79 -12.72
CA ILE A 54 -9.70 -1.27 -13.70
C ILE A 54 -9.00 -0.92 -15.02
N TRP A 55 -7.89 -0.18 -14.96
CA TRP A 55 -7.15 0.25 -16.15
C TRP A 55 -6.65 -0.94 -16.98
N GLN A 56 -6.23 -2.01 -16.32
CA GLN A 56 -5.75 -3.23 -16.98
C GLN A 56 -6.90 -4.16 -17.41
N ASN A 57 -8.17 -3.76 -17.27
CA ASN A 57 -9.36 -4.56 -17.53
C ASN A 57 -9.34 -5.96 -16.88
N LYS A 58 -8.67 -6.09 -15.71
CA LYS A 58 -8.60 -7.38 -15.02
C LYS A 58 -9.87 -7.68 -14.26
N SER A 59 -10.35 -6.71 -13.48
CA SER A 59 -11.62 -6.83 -12.75
C SER A 59 -12.08 -5.44 -12.30
N ILE A 60 -13.15 -4.95 -12.94
CA ILE A 60 -13.76 -3.66 -12.58
C ILE A 60 -14.35 -3.76 -11.16
N PHE A 61 -15.03 -4.87 -10.84
CA PHE A 61 -15.63 -5.08 -9.53
C PHE A 61 -14.59 -5.05 -8.40
N PHE A 62 -13.49 -5.79 -8.56
CA PHE A 62 -12.41 -5.80 -7.56
C PHE A 62 -11.73 -4.44 -7.44
N GLY A 63 -11.47 -3.77 -8.58
CA GLY A 63 -10.87 -2.44 -8.56
C GLY A 63 -11.75 -1.39 -7.88
N VAL A 64 -13.08 -1.42 -8.09
CA VAL A 64 -14.02 -0.52 -7.39
C VAL A 64 -14.03 -0.79 -5.89
N ILE A 65 -14.00 -2.05 -5.45
CA ILE A 65 -13.91 -2.40 -4.02
C ILE A 65 -12.62 -1.85 -3.40
N LEU A 66 -11.48 -2.06 -4.07
CA LEU A 66 -10.18 -1.56 -3.59
C LEU A 66 -10.17 -0.03 -3.47
N ILE A 67 -10.71 0.67 -4.47
CA ILE A 67 -10.82 2.14 -4.44
C ILE A 67 -11.74 2.59 -3.31
N ALA A 68 -12.90 1.95 -3.15
CA ALA A 68 -13.86 2.30 -2.10
C ALA A 68 -13.24 2.13 -0.70
N ILE A 69 -12.63 0.97 -0.44
CA ILE A 69 -11.95 0.69 0.83
C ILE A 69 -10.80 1.69 1.04
N GLY A 70 -9.90 1.83 0.05
CA GLY A 70 -8.78 2.76 0.15
C GLY A 70 -9.22 4.20 0.42
N THR A 71 -10.29 4.66 -0.23
CA THR A 71 -10.85 6.01 -0.04
C THR A 71 -11.46 6.18 1.35
N ILE A 72 -12.21 5.19 1.86
CA ILE A 72 -12.79 5.24 3.21
C ILE A 72 -11.69 5.32 4.27
N PHE A 73 -10.66 4.48 4.16
CA PHE A 73 -9.54 4.48 5.09
C PHE A 73 -8.68 5.76 4.97
N PHE A 74 -8.50 6.29 3.77
CA PHE A 74 -7.80 7.56 3.53
C PHE A 74 -8.58 8.76 4.07
N ALA A 75 -9.89 8.82 3.82
CA ALA A 75 -10.78 9.84 4.37
C ALA A 75 -10.74 9.84 5.90
N LYS A 76 -10.72 8.66 6.53
CA LYS A 76 -10.55 8.55 7.98
C LYS A 76 -9.29 9.28 8.49
N TYR A 77 -8.16 9.18 7.78
CA TYR A 77 -6.91 9.84 8.18
C TYR A 77 -7.02 11.37 8.15
N PHE A 78 -7.74 11.95 7.19
CA PHE A 78 -7.86 13.41 7.04
C PHE A 78 -8.98 14.04 7.86
N PHE A 79 -10.09 13.35 8.05
CA PHE A 79 -11.28 13.91 8.69
C PHE A 79 -11.32 13.67 10.21
N ASP A 80 -10.25 13.11 10.79
CA ASP A 80 -10.10 12.83 12.22
C ASP A 80 -11.34 12.16 12.84
N PHE A 81 -12.01 11.30 12.05
CA PHE A 81 -13.10 10.51 12.55
C PHE A 81 -12.54 9.67 13.72
N VAL A 82 -13.03 9.93 14.93
CA VAL A 82 -12.71 9.18 16.16
C VAL A 82 -13.18 7.73 15.99
N ILE A 83 -12.42 6.97 15.24
CA ILE A 83 -12.63 5.55 15.02
C ILE A 83 -11.45 4.87 15.68
N SER A 84 -11.79 4.15 16.75
CA SER A 84 -10.91 3.34 17.60
C SER A 84 -9.68 2.77 16.87
N GLU A 85 -8.54 2.74 17.57
CA GLU A 85 -7.29 2.09 17.14
C GLU A 85 -7.49 0.64 16.64
N ASN A 86 -8.61 0.02 17.00
CA ASN A 86 -9.09 -1.25 16.47
C ASN A 86 -9.20 -1.29 14.94
N ILE A 87 -9.14 -0.17 14.21
CA ILE A 87 -9.20 -0.19 12.74
C ILE A 87 -8.07 -1.03 12.12
N TRP A 88 -6.91 -1.06 12.77
CA TRP A 88 -5.78 -1.86 12.31
C TRP A 88 -6.11 -3.35 12.27
N LYS A 89 -7.11 -3.82 13.04
CA LYS A 89 -7.56 -5.22 13.05
C LYS A 89 -8.28 -5.66 11.77
N PHE A 90 -8.65 -4.73 10.89
CA PHE A 90 -9.37 -5.04 9.64
C PHE A 90 -8.45 -5.38 8.46
N TRP A 91 -7.13 -5.32 8.62
CA TRP A 91 -6.16 -5.76 7.61
C TRP A 91 -6.43 -7.18 7.02
N PRO A 92 -6.98 -8.18 7.76
CA PRO A 92 -7.25 -9.50 7.21
C PRO A 92 -8.34 -9.49 6.12
N ILE A 93 -9.19 -8.46 6.06
CA ILE A 93 -10.19 -8.32 4.98
C ILE A 93 -9.51 -8.26 3.61
N LEU A 94 -8.33 -7.65 3.52
CA LEU A 94 -7.57 -7.58 2.27
C LEU A 94 -7.07 -8.94 1.84
N ILE A 95 -6.62 -9.78 2.77
CA ILE A 95 -6.23 -11.17 2.50
C ILE A 95 -7.43 -11.96 1.99
N ILE A 96 -8.58 -11.81 2.65
CA ILE A 96 -9.82 -12.50 2.25
C ILE A 96 -10.22 -12.06 0.84
N ALA A 97 -10.23 -10.76 0.56
CA ALA A 97 -10.58 -10.22 -0.76
C ALA A 97 -9.63 -10.75 -1.85
N LEU A 98 -8.33 -10.84 -1.55
CA LEU A 98 -7.34 -11.42 -2.47
C LEU A 98 -7.54 -12.91 -2.72
N GLY A 99 -7.84 -13.67 -1.67
CA GLY A 99 -8.13 -15.10 -1.81
C GLY A 99 -9.37 -15.34 -2.68
N ILE A 100 -10.42 -14.53 -2.49
CA ILE A 100 -11.63 -14.59 -3.30
C ILE A 100 -11.33 -14.27 -4.77
N ASP A 101 -10.57 -13.21 -5.05
CA ASP A 101 -10.17 -12.84 -6.42
C ASP A 101 -9.40 -13.97 -7.12
N GLN A 102 -8.47 -14.62 -6.41
CA GLN A 102 -7.70 -15.76 -6.95
C GLN A 102 -8.59 -16.96 -7.28
N ILE A 103 -9.61 -17.23 -6.46
CA ILE A 103 -10.57 -18.31 -6.70
C ILE A 103 -11.38 -18.03 -7.96
N PHE A 104 -11.92 -16.82 -8.10
CA PHE A 104 -12.70 -16.45 -9.31
C PHE A 104 -11.86 -16.50 -10.58
N LYS A 105 -10.59 -16.07 -10.51
CA LYS A 105 -9.63 -16.18 -11.63
C LYS A 105 -9.26 -17.61 -11.99
N SER A 106 -9.49 -18.59 -11.11
CA SER A 106 -9.25 -20.01 -11.40
C SER A 106 -10.40 -20.69 -12.15
N PHE A 107 -11.60 -20.07 -12.16
CA PHE A 107 -12.80 -20.65 -12.78
C PHE A 107 -13.09 -20.13 -14.19
N GLY A 108 -12.33 -19.15 -14.69
CA GLY A 108 -12.39 -18.61 -16.05
C GLY A 108 -11.01 -18.43 -16.65
#